data_AF-A0A3A8H189-F1
#
_entry.id   AF-A0A3A8H189-F1
#
_cell.length_a   1.000
_cell.length_b   1.000
_cell.length_c   1.000
_cell.angle_alpha   90.00
_cell.angle_beta   90.00
_cell.angle_gamma   90.00
#
_symmetry.space_group_name_H-M   'P 1'
#
loop_
_entity.id
_entity.type
_entity.pdbx_description
1 polymer ?
#
loop_
_entity_poly.entity_id
_entity_poly.type
_entity_poly.pdbx_seq_one_letter_code
_entity_poly.pdbx_strand_id
1 'polypeptide(L)'
;MKPFPAARVVLLALLLWGPAAAHAHEMEVAPEAVNGFAGWVGEGIRHILAGADHLLFLFAVLLVGGSFRRILLLVTSFTLAHSLTLGLTALGQVTLDARGTRWAEAAIAASILYMALENLLLRRHGHRAGLTFLFGLVHGLGFASVLGGYGLGTGVVTALVGFN
;
A
#
# COMPACT_ATOMS: atom_id res chain seq x y z
N MET A 1 30.97 21.97 6.51
CA MET A 1 29.54 21.60 6.67
C MET A 1 29.01 21.19 5.31
N LYS A 2 28.70 19.91 5.08
CA LYS A 2 28.10 19.45 3.81
C LYS A 2 26.59 19.73 3.88
N PRO A 3 25.97 20.36 2.86
CA PRO A 3 24.57 20.75 2.94
C PRO A 3 23.69 19.53 3.20
N PHE A 4 22.76 19.68 4.16
CA PHE A 4 21.71 18.70 4.39
C PHE A 4 20.85 18.63 3.11
N PRO A 5 20.61 17.44 2.52
CA PRO A 5 19.80 17.35 1.32
C PRO A 5 18.36 17.73 1.68
N ALA A 6 17.83 18.77 1.03
CA ALA A 6 16.50 19.36 1.25
C ALA A 6 15.37 18.32 1.35
N ALA A 7 15.53 17.16 0.72
CA ALA A 7 14.65 15.99 0.79
C ALA A 7 14.36 15.49 2.22
N ARG A 8 15.32 15.58 3.15
CA ARG A 8 15.13 15.13 4.55
C ARG A 8 14.26 16.07 5.37
N VAL A 9 14.29 17.37 5.08
CA VAL A 9 13.50 18.38 5.78
C VAL A 9 12.04 18.35 5.32
N VAL A 10 11.80 18.11 4.03
CA VAL A 10 10.44 17.95 3.47
C VAL A 10 9.75 16.70 4.04
N LEU A 11 10.48 15.58 4.20
CA LEU A 11 9.91 14.35 4.77
C LEU A 11 9.56 14.50 6.27
N LEU A 12 10.41 15.17 7.05
CA LEU A 12 10.12 15.50 8.46
C LEU A 12 8.93 16.47 8.59
N ALA A 13 8.82 17.45 7.69
CA ALA A 13 7.69 18.37 7.66
C ALA A 13 6.37 17.66 7.29
N LEU A 14 6.38 16.71 6.35
CA LEU A 14 5.20 15.91 5.98
C LEU A 14 4.77 14.94 7.09
N LEU A 15 5.72 14.32 7.81
CA LEU A 15 5.44 13.43 8.94
C LEU A 15 4.90 14.16 10.18
N LEU A 16 5.30 15.41 10.39
CA LEU A 16 4.81 16.24 11.50
C LEU A 16 3.50 16.98 11.17
N TRP A 17 3.09 17.04 9.89
CA TRP A 17 1.91 17.79 9.43
C TRP A 17 0.63 16.94 9.22
N GLY A 18 0.68 15.60 9.12
CA GLY A 18 -0.54 14.82 8.84
C GLY A 18 -0.59 13.45 9.52
N PRO A 19 -1.46 13.30 10.55
CA PRO A 19 -2.64 12.47 10.33
C PRO A 19 -3.95 13.00 10.99
N ALA A 20 -3.98 14.24 11.49
CA ALA A 20 -5.11 14.74 12.28
C ALA A 20 -6.27 15.37 11.48
N ALA A 21 -6.22 15.40 10.14
CA ALA A 21 -7.18 16.16 9.32
C ALA A 21 -7.66 15.42 8.06
N ALA A 22 -8.05 14.16 8.19
CA ALA A 22 -8.89 13.52 7.18
C ALA A 22 -10.08 12.87 7.88
N HIS A 23 -10.96 13.74 8.40
CA HIS A 23 -12.31 13.34 8.76
C HIS A 23 -13.04 12.89 7.48
N ALA A 24 -13.60 11.69 7.56
CA ALA A 24 -14.68 11.13 6.77
C ALA A 24 -15.13 11.95 5.54
N HIS A 25 -14.67 11.53 4.36
CA HIS A 25 -15.61 11.42 3.25
C HIS A 25 -15.89 9.94 3.09
N GLU A 26 -16.93 9.46 3.78
CA GLU A 26 -17.64 8.28 3.32
C GLU A 26 -18.21 8.65 1.95
N MET A 27 -17.46 8.34 0.90
CA MET A 27 -18.06 8.16 -0.41
C MET A 27 -18.90 6.90 -0.29
N GLU A 28 -20.20 7.08 -0.19
CA GLU A 28 -21.17 6.04 -0.49
C GLU A 28 -20.92 5.61 -1.94
N VAL A 29 -20.08 4.57 -2.09
CA VAL A 29 -19.83 3.93 -3.38
C VAL A 29 -21.11 3.23 -3.74
N ALA A 30 -21.93 3.88 -4.57
CA ALA A 30 -22.95 3.17 -5.31
C ALA A 30 -22.25 1.98 -6.00
N PRO A 31 -22.77 0.75 -5.87
CA PRO A 31 -22.17 -0.42 -6.50
C PRO A 31 -22.44 -0.31 -8.00
N GLU A 32 -21.74 0.59 -8.68
CA GLU A 32 -21.46 0.39 -10.09
C GLU A 32 -20.68 -0.92 -10.12
N ALA A 33 -21.33 -1.97 -10.60
CA ALA A 33 -20.68 -3.25 -10.78
C ALA A 33 -19.37 -2.99 -11.52
N VAL A 34 -18.24 -3.26 -10.87
CA VAL A 34 -16.92 -3.05 -11.45
C VAL A 34 -16.81 -4.00 -12.64
N ASN A 35 -17.14 -3.49 -13.82
CA ASN A 35 -17.35 -4.32 -15.00
C ASN A 35 -16.06 -4.45 -15.79
N GLY A 36 -15.53 -5.67 -15.83
CA GLY A 36 -14.35 -6.01 -16.60
C GLY A 36 -13.07 -5.34 -16.09
N PHE A 37 -11.99 -5.56 -16.83
CA PHE A 37 -10.64 -5.14 -16.44
C PHE A 37 -10.49 -3.63 -16.20
N ALA A 38 -11.10 -2.80 -17.06
CA ALA A 38 -10.99 -1.35 -16.95
C ALA A 38 -11.61 -0.78 -15.67
N GLY A 39 -12.71 -1.37 -15.19
CA GLY A 39 -13.30 -1.01 -13.91
C GLY A 39 -12.35 -1.30 -12.74
N TRP A 40 -11.71 -2.47 -12.74
CA TRP A 40 -10.76 -2.86 -11.70
C TRP A 40 -9.50 -2.00 -11.69
N VAL A 41 -9.03 -1.58 -12.87
CA VAL A 41 -7.96 -0.58 -13.00
C VAL A 41 -8.39 0.77 -12.42
N GLY A 42 -9.61 1.23 -12.73
CA GLY A 42 -10.15 2.45 -12.15
C GLY A 42 -10.22 2.39 -10.62
N GLU A 43 -10.64 1.25 -10.08
CA GLU A 43 -10.72 1.04 -8.64
C GLU A 43 -9.35 0.98 -7.97
N GLY A 44 -8.35 0.35 -8.61
CA GLY A 44 -6.96 0.37 -8.15
C GLY A 44 -6.38 1.79 -8.12
N ILE A 45 -6.62 2.58 -9.18
CA ILE A 45 -6.19 3.99 -9.23
C ILE A 45 -6.87 4.79 -8.12
N ARG A 46 -8.19 4.66 -7.96
CA ARG A 46 -8.95 5.37 -6.93
C ARG A 46 -8.45 5.01 -5.54
N HIS A 47 -8.15 3.74 -5.29
CA HIS A 47 -7.58 3.25 -4.04
C HIS A 47 -6.22 3.88 -3.73
N ILE A 48 -5.29 3.88 -4.70
CA ILE A 48 -3.96 4.51 -4.52
C ILE A 48 -4.09 6.01 -4.24
N LEU A 49 -5.03 6.69 -4.90
CA LEU A 49 -5.23 8.14 -4.73
C LEU A 49 -5.94 8.50 -3.42
N ALA A 50 -6.85 7.65 -2.94
CA ALA A 50 -7.55 7.85 -1.67
C ALA A 50 -6.70 7.46 -0.46
N GLY A 51 -5.78 6.50 -0.62
CA GLY A 51 -4.90 5.99 0.42
C GLY A 51 -3.67 6.87 0.65
N ALA A 52 -3.70 7.69 1.70
CA ALA A 52 -2.51 8.44 2.14
C ALA A 52 -1.32 7.52 2.48
N ASP A 53 -1.63 6.32 2.98
CA ASP A 53 -0.67 5.24 3.24
C ASP A 53 0.11 4.81 1.99
N HIS A 54 -0.58 4.63 0.86
CA HIS A 54 0.02 4.21 -0.41
C HIS A 54 0.90 5.31 -0.99
N LEU A 55 0.44 6.56 -0.96
CA LEU A 55 1.21 7.71 -1.42
C LEU A 55 2.48 7.92 -0.58
N LEU A 56 2.37 7.81 0.75
CA LEU A 56 3.52 7.91 1.66
C LEU A 56 4.51 6.76 1.46
N PHE A 57 4.01 5.54 1.24
CA PHE A 57 4.85 4.39 0.94
C PHE A 57 5.60 4.54 -0.40
N LEU A 58 4.88 4.92 -1.46
CA LEU A 58 5.47 5.18 -2.78
C LEU A 58 6.51 6.29 -2.70
N PHE A 59 6.18 7.39 -2.03
CA PHE A 59 7.12 8.49 -1.80
C PHE A 59 8.36 8.02 -1.04
N ALA A 60 8.19 7.22 0.02
CA ALA A 60 9.30 6.66 0.79
C ALA A 60 10.18 5.72 -0.03
N VAL A 61 9.63 4.94 -0.97
CA VAL A 61 10.41 4.08 -1.87
C VAL A 61 11.18 4.92 -2.91
N LEU A 62 10.55 5.96 -3.47
CA LEU A 62 11.16 6.84 -4.47
C LEU A 62 12.26 7.74 -3.90
N LEU A 63 12.07 8.26 -2.68
CA LEU A 63 13.00 9.19 -2.00
C LEU A 63 14.41 8.63 -1.79
N VAL A 64 14.51 7.31 -1.72
CA VAL A 64 15.75 6.59 -1.50
C VAL A 64 16.71 6.84 -2.66
N GLY A 65 16.18 7.03 -3.86
CA GLY A 65 16.96 7.00 -5.08
C GLY A 65 17.64 5.64 -5.30
N GLY A 66 18.09 5.42 -6.52
CA GLY A 66 18.80 4.19 -6.86
C GLY A 66 18.73 3.89 -8.34
N SER A 67 19.30 2.76 -8.73
CA SER A 67 19.19 2.26 -10.10
C SER A 67 17.74 1.85 -10.38
N PHE A 68 17.32 2.01 -11.64
CA PHE A 68 16.02 1.53 -12.14
C PHE A 68 15.76 0.07 -11.75
N ARG A 69 16.79 -0.79 -11.81
CA ARG A 69 16.71 -2.20 -11.38
C ARG A 69 16.27 -2.36 -9.93
N ARG A 70 16.73 -1.49 -9.03
CA ARG A 70 16.36 -1.54 -7.61
C ARG A 70 14.90 -1.13 -7.42
N ILE A 71 14.46 -0.08 -8.11
CA ILE A 71 13.07 0.37 -8.05
C ILE A 71 12.16 -0.75 -8.56
N LEU A 72 12.47 -1.31 -9.73
CA LEU A 72 11.71 -2.41 -10.30
C LEU A 72 11.63 -3.60 -9.34
N LEU A 73 12.74 -3.98 -8.71
CA LEU A 73 12.78 -5.08 -7.75
C LEU A 73 11.91 -4.81 -6.51
N LEU A 74 11.89 -3.57 -5.99
CA LEU A 74 11.04 -3.20 -4.87
C LEU A 74 9.56 -3.20 -5.26
N VAL A 75 9.22 -2.58 -6.38
CA VAL A 75 7.84 -2.53 -6.90
C VAL A 75 7.32 -3.94 -7.14
N THR A 76 8.06 -4.77 -7.89
CA THR A 76 7.65 -6.17 -8.13
C THR A 76 7.54 -6.96 -6.83
N SER A 77 8.45 -6.78 -5.86
CA SER A 77 8.34 -7.48 -4.57
C SER A 77 7.08 -7.07 -3.81
N PHE A 78 6.74 -5.78 -3.80
CA PHE A 78 5.52 -5.28 -3.17
C PHE A 78 4.27 -5.81 -3.88
N THR A 79 4.20 -5.66 -5.21
CA THR A 79 3.05 -6.09 -6.02
C THR A 79 2.79 -7.57 -5.86
N LEU A 80 3.82 -8.43 -5.93
CA LEU A 80 3.65 -9.87 -5.74
C LEU A 80 3.09 -10.23 -4.36
N ALA A 81 3.62 -9.61 -3.31
CA ALA A 81 3.14 -9.81 -1.94
C ALA A 81 1.70 -9.32 -1.76
N HIS A 82 1.41 -8.11 -2.25
CA HIS A 82 0.11 -7.48 -2.17
C HIS A 82 -0.95 -8.31 -2.88
N SER A 83 -0.70 -8.68 -4.15
CA SER A 83 -1.54 -9.56 -4.95
C SER A 83 -1.80 -10.90 -4.27
N LEU A 84 -0.79 -11.49 -3.61
CA LEU A 84 -0.94 -12.77 -2.91
C LEU A 84 -1.97 -12.65 -1.78
N THR A 85 -1.80 -11.67 -0.89
CA THR A 85 -2.71 -11.49 0.25
C THR A 85 -4.10 -11.01 -0.16
N LEU A 86 -4.19 -10.18 -1.19
CA LEU A 86 -5.45 -9.72 -1.73
C LEU A 86 -6.19 -10.86 -2.45
N GLY A 87 -5.46 -11.75 -3.15
CA GLY A 87 -6.02 -12.99 -3.71
C GLY A 87 -6.51 -13.96 -2.64
N LEU A 88 -5.74 -14.17 -1.58
CA LEU A 88 -6.14 -15.04 -0.46
C LEU A 88 -7.42 -14.55 0.22
N THR A 89 -7.56 -13.23 0.39
CA THR A 89 -8.75 -12.62 1.01
C THR A 89 -9.94 -12.61 0.06
N ALA A 90 -9.73 -12.29 -1.23
CA ALA A 90 -10.74 -12.36 -2.28
C ALA A 90 -11.32 -13.78 -2.49
N LEU A 91 -10.49 -14.81 -2.32
CA LEU A 91 -10.90 -16.22 -2.39
C LEU A 91 -11.53 -16.74 -1.09
N GLY A 92 -11.66 -15.89 -0.06
CA GLY A 92 -12.20 -16.27 1.25
C GLY A 92 -11.29 -17.22 2.04
N GLN A 93 -10.04 -17.44 1.62
CA GLN A 93 -9.07 -18.28 2.34
C GLN A 93 -8.54 -17.58 3.59
N VAL A 94 -8.50 -16.25 3.57
CA VAL A 94 -8.16 -15.40 4.73
C VAL A 94 -9.32 -14.44 4.96
N THR A 95 -9.90 -14.49 6.15
CA THR A 95 -10.94 -13.56 6.59
C THR A 95 -10.44 -12.84 7.84
N LEU A 96 -10.68 -11.52 7.90
CA LEU A 96 -10.35 -10.71 9.07
C LEU A 96 -11.65 -10.33 9.77
N ASP A 97 -11.69 -10.56 11.08
CA ASP A 97 -12.71 -9.98 11.93
C ASP A 97 -12.38 -8.50 12.24
N ALA A 98 -13.29 -7.79 12.89
CA ALA A 98 -13.07 -6.38 13.24
C ALA A 98 -11.80 -6.12 14.07
N ARG A 99 -11.31 -7.14 14.79
CA ARG A 99 -10.05 -7.05 15.53
C ARG A 99 -8.85 -7.21 14.59
N GLY A 100 -8.89 -8.18 13.69
CA GLY A 100 -7.90 -8.43 12.66
C GLY A 100 -7.71 -7.24 11.72
N THR A 101 -8.80 -6.59 11.30
CA THR A 101 -8.73 -5.37 10.47
C THR A 101 -7.97 -4.25 11.18
N ARG A 102 -8.29 -3.99 12.46
CA ARG A 102 -7.56 -2.97 13.26
C ARG A 102 -6.07 -3.30 13.41
N TRP A 103 -5.72 -4.58 13.56
CA TRP A 103 -4.32 -4.99 13.61
C TRP A 103 -3.62 -4.81 12.26
N ALA A 104 -4.30 -5.10 11.16
CA ALA A 104 -3.79 -4.86 9.82
C ALA A 104 -3.54 -3.36 9.58
N GLU A 105 -4.51 -2.50 9.90
CA GLU A 105 -4.37 -1.03 9.83
C GLU A 105 -3.20 -0.51 10.67
N ALA A 106 -3.08 -0.99 11.93
CA ALA A 106 -1.97 -0.62 12.80
C ALA A 106 -0.61 -1.08 12.25
N ALA A 107 -0.55 -2.28 11.66
CA ALA A 107 0.65 -2.82 11.06
C ALA A 107 1.04 -2.09 9.75
N ILE A 108 0.05 -1.64 8.97
CA ILE A 108 0.24 -0.75 7.81
C ILE A 108 0.88 0.56 8.26
N ALA A 109 0.30 1.23 9.26
CA ALA A 109 0.85 2.47 9.81
C ALA A 109 2.27 2.28 10.36
N ALA A 110 2.52 1.18 11.07
CA ALA A 110 3.86 0.84 11.57
C ALA A 110 4.87 0.61 10.44
N SER A 111 4.46 0.01 9.31
CA SER A 111 5.33 -0.21 8.16
C SER A 111 5.79 1.10 7.50
N ILE A 112 4.92 2.09 7.44
CA ILE A 112 5.21 3.43 6.91
C ILE A 112 6.18 4.16 7.84
N LEU A 113 5.90 4.14 9.15
CA LEU A 113 6.79 4.73 10.15
C LEU A 113 8.18 4.08 10.10
N TYR A 114 8.23 2.76 9.93
CA TYR A 114 9.49 2.04 9.77
C TYR A 114 10.23 2.50 8.51
N MET A 115 9.58 2.57 7.34
CA MET A 115 10.22 3.03 6.10
C MET A 115 10.72 4.47 6.21
N ALA A 116 9.95 5.36 6.83
CA ALA A 116 10.35 6.72 7.11
C ALA A 116 11.60 6.77 7.99
N LEU A 117 11.62 6.01 9.09
CA LEU A 117 12.76 5.94 9.99
C LEU A 117 13.99 5.33 9.32
N GLU A 118 13.81 4.26 8.54
CA GLU A 118 14.86 3.61 7.77
C GLU A 118 15.52 4.62 6.80
N ASN A 119 14.71 5.43 6.11
CA ASN A 119 15.18 6.48 5.20
C ASN A 119 15.96 7.61 5.91
N LEU A 120 15.59 7.92 7.15
CA LEU A 120 16.24 8.97 7.93
C LEU A 120 17.53 8.48 8.61
N LEU A 121 17.55 7.25 9.11
CA LEU A 121 18.63 6.76 9.97
C LEU A 121 19.68 5.91 9.24
N LEU A 122 19.28 5.11 8.24
CA LEU A 122 20.18 4.13 7.62
C LEU A 122 20.78 4.67 6.31
N ARG A 123 22.08 4.41 6.12
CA ARG A 123 22.83 4.80 4.90
C ARG A 123 22.99 3.64 3.90
N ARG A 124 22.69 2.41 4.32
CA ARG A 124 22.76 1.18 3.51
C ARG A 124 21.51 0.34 3.78
N HIS A 125 20.95 -0.21 2.71
CA HIS A 125 19.66 -0.89 2.72
C HIS A 125 19.77 -2.26 2.03
N GLY A 126 20.45 -3.22 2.69
CA GLY A 126 20.76 -4.53 2.09
C GLY A 126 19.56 -5.45 1.91
N HIS A 127 18.57 -5.38 2.81
CA HIS A 127 17.45 -6.35 2.89
C HIS A 127 16.10 -5.79 2.42
N ARG A 128 16.15 -4.71 1.63
CA ARG A 128 14.96 -3.88 1.42
C ARG A 128 13.86 -4.54 0.61
N ALA A 129 14.23 -5.41 -0.33
CA ALA A 129 13.28 -6.21 -1.08
C ALA A 129 12.42 -7.10 -0.18
N GLY A 130 13.05 -7.76 0.80
CA GLY A 130 12.34 -8.60 1.77
C GLY A 130 11.44 -7.80 2.70
N LEU A 131 11.88 -6.62 3.15
CA LEU A 131 11.06 -5.70 3.94
C LEU A 131 9.85 -5.20 3.14
N THR A 132 10.08 -4.77 1.90
CA THR A 132 9.03 -4.33 0.97
C THR A 132 8.03 -5.46 0.66
N PHE A 133 8.50 -6.70 0.49
CA PHE A 133 7.65 -7.87 0.35
C PHE A 133 6.78 -8.08 1.60
N LEU A 134 7.37 -8.06 2.79
CA LEU A 134 6.63 -8.20 4.05
C LEU A 134 5.55 -7.11 4.21
N PHE A 135 5.88 -5.86 3.87
CA PHE A 135 4.94 -4.75 3.93
C PHE A 135 3.83 -4.86 2.89
N GLY A 136 4.11 -5.43 1.71
CA GLY A 136 3.10 -5.75 0.71
C GLY A 136 2.07 -6.76 1.22
N LEU A 137 2.50 -7.81 1.94
CA LEU A 137 1.58 -8.80 2.54
C LEU A 137 0.62 -8.12 3.52
N VAL A 138 1.15 -7.26 4.40
CA VAL A 138 0.35 -6.56 5.41
C VAL A 138 -0.60 -5.56 4.75
N HIS A 139 -0.13 -4.81 3.76
CA HIS A 139 -0.99 -3.87 3.02
C HIS A 139 -2.14 -4.56 2.29
N GLY A 140 -1.91 -5.74 1.70
CA GLY A 140 -2.98 -6.46 1.00
C GLY A 140 -4.08 -6.97 1.92
N LEU A 141 -3.79 -7.16 3.22
CA LEU A 141 -4.79 -7.49 4.23
C LEU A 141 -5.72 -6.30 4.56
N GLY A 142 -5.21 -5.06 4.51
CA GLY A 142 -6.01 -3.86 4.79
C GLY A 142 -7.17 -3.67 3.81
N PHE A 143 -7.07 -4.27 2.61
CA PHE A 143 -8.06 -4.18 1.56
C PHE A 143 -9.01 -5.40 1.47
N ALA A 144 -8.84 -6.37 2.39
CA ALA A 144 -9.63 -7.60 2.45
C ALA A 144 -11.14 -7.34 2.60
N SER A 145 -11.52 -6.29 3.33
CA SER A 145 -12.92 -5.92 3.55
C SER A 145 -13.60 -5.39 2.27
N VAL A 146 -12.83 -4.86 1.31
CA VAL A 146 -13.36 -4.29 0.07
C VAL A 146 -13.63 -5.38 -0.95
N LEU A 147 -12.65 -6.25 -1.28
CA LEU A 147 -12.87 -7.33 -2.27
C LEU A 147 -13.74 -8.46 -1.75
N GLY A 148 -13.70 -8.77 -0.45
CA GLY A 148 -14.55 -9.80 0.14
C GLY A 148 -16.05 -9.53 -0.06
N GLY A 149 -16.45 -8.25 -0.15
CA GLY A 149 -17.83 -7.84 -0.41
C GLY A 149 -18.31 -8.04 -1.85
N TYR A 150 -17.41 -8.15 -2.83
CA TYR A 150 -17.77 -8.22 -4.26
C TYR A 150 -18.07 -9.63 -4.78
N GLY A 151 -17.82 -10.70 -4.01
CA GLY A 151 -18.21 -12.06 -4.40
C GLY A 151 -17.64 -12.51 -5.75
N LEU A 152 -16.35 -12.30 -5.96
CA LEU A 152 -15.69 -12.21 -7.27
C LEU A 152 -15.72 -13.47 -8.15
N GLY A 153 -16.10 -14.64 -7.61
CA GLY A 153 -16.29 -15.88 -8.37
C GLY A 153 -15.14 -16.17 -9.35
N THR A 154 -15.46 -16.34 -10.62
CA THR A 154 -14.49 -16.60 -11.71
C THR A 154 -13.73 -15.35 -12.17
N GLY A 155 -14.17 -14.15 -11.79
CA GLY A 155 -13.56 -12.86 -12.14
C GLY A 155 -12.39 -12.47 -11.25
N VAL A 156 -12.01 -13.29 -10.26
CA VAL A 156 -10.95 -12.95 -9.29
C VAL A 156 -9.64 -12.58 -9.99
N VAL A 157 -9.24 -13.30 -11.04
CA VAL A 157 -7.97 -13.02 -11.74
C VAL A 157 -8.01 -11.65 -12.40
N THR A 158 -9.10 -11.31 -13.09
CA THR A 158 -9.27 -10.00 -13.71
C THR A 158 -9.30 -8.88 -12.67
N ALA A 159 -9.93 -9.12 -11.53
CA ALA A 159 -9.95 -8.19 -10.41
C ALA A 159 -8.56 -7.97 -9.82
N LEU A 160 -7.82 -9.04 -9.53
CA LEU A 160 -6.47 -8.98 -8.98
C LEU A 160 -5.51 -8.25 -9.93
N VAL A 161 -5.51 -8.63 -11.21
CA VAL A 161 -4.59 -8.05 -12.19
C VAL A 161 -4.96 -6.59 -12.52
N GLY A 162 -6.25 -6.25 -12.54
CA GLY A 162 -6.68 -4.87 -12.77
C GLY A 162 -6.41 -3.96 -11.57
N PHE A 163 -6.57 -4.46 -10.35
CA PHE A 163 -6.49 -3.67 -9.14
C PHE A 163 -5.06 -3.30 -8.69
N ASN A 164 -4.06 -4.17 -8.97
CA ASN A 164 -2.66 -3.98 -8.57
C ASN A 164 -1.90 -3.00 -9.47
#